data_AF-A0A1N6HSW2-F1
#
_entry.id   AF-A0A1N6HSW2-F1
#
_cell.length_a   1.000
_cell.length_b   1.000
_cell.length_c   1.000
_cell.angle_alpha   90.00
_cell.angle_beta   90.00
_cell.angle_gamma   90.00
#
_symmetry.space_group_name_H-M   'P 1'
#
loop_
_entity.id
_entity.type
_entity.pdbx_description
1 polymer ?
#
loop_
_entity_poly.entity_id
_entity_poly.type
_entity_poly.pdbx_seq_one_letter_code
_entity_poly.pdbx_strand_id
1 'polypeptide(L)'
;MSITINDLVTLAGQLANGATEQEWRSAASRAYYADFHKALEVADGCLPVYNVVMGEHERLTERLKKQGNKGKSLAYVLIDHKKVRTRADYKLTKAFTQADATDLIALCPAFFQQADDFYNFVTAQSGTGP
;
A
#
# COMPACT_ATOMS: atom_id res chain seq x y z
N MET A 1 20.71 2.90 10.12
CA MET A 1 19.51 3.72 10.39
C MET A 1 18.37 3.13 9.56
N SER A 2 17.24 2.81 10.18
CA SER A 2 16.03 2.35 9.49
C SER A 2 15.09 3.53 9.23
N ILE A 3 14.14 3.37 8.30
CA ILE A 3 13.06 4.33 8.02
C ILE A 3 11.71 3.72 8.39
N THR A 4 10.70 4.57 8.53
CA THR A 4 9.32 4.23 8.89
C THR A 4 8.35 4.44 7.73
N ILE A 5 7.12 3.93 7.86
CA ILE A 5 6.01 4.21 6.92
C ILE A 5 5.76 5.71 6.80
N ASN A 6 5.83 6.46 7.91
CA ASN A 6 5.64 7.92 7.91
C ASN A 6 6.77 8.67 7.22
N ASP A 7 8.00 8.15 7.25
CA ASP A 7 9.11 8.74 6.49
C ASP A 7 8.84 8.65 4.99
N LEU A 8 8.24 7.53 4.52
CA LEU A 8 7.84 7.36 3.13
C LEU A 8 6.73 8.34 2.73
N VAL A 9 5.69 8.50 3.56
CA VAL A 9 4.60 9.47 3.29
C VAL A 9 5.14 10.91 3.29
N THR A 10 6.00 11.25 4.24
CA THR A 10 6.61 12.58 4.34
C THR A 10 7.44 12.88 3.10
N LEU A 11 8.30 11.95 2.68
CA LEU A 11 9.09 12.10 1.46
C LEU A 11 8.21 12.16 0.21
N ALA A 12 7.13 11.36 0.14
CA ALA A 12 6.18 11.42 -0.96
C ALA A 12 5.55 12.82 -1.06
N GLY A 13 5.12 13.39 0.07
CA GLY A 13 4.57 14.76 0.11
C GLY A 13 5.58 15.83 -0.32
N GLN A 14 6.84 15.72 0.09
CA GLN A 14 7.90 16.64 -0.36
C GLN A 14 8.09 16.58 -1.87
N LEU A 15 8.20 15.38 -2.43
CA LEU A 15 8.41 15.15 -3.87
C LEU A 15 7.18 15.53 -4.70
N ALA A 16 5.97 15.34 -4.19
CA ALA A 16 4.75 15.75 -4.87
C ALA A 16 4.61 17.27 -5.00
N ASN A 17 5.22 18.04 -4.09
CA ASN A 17 5.33 19.49 -4.18
C ASN A 17 6.51 19.97 -5.03
N GLY A 18 7.26 19.04 -5.65
CA GLY A 18 8.31 19.34 -6.62
C GLY A 18 7.78 19.97 -7.90
N ALA A 19 8.69 20.37 -8.79
CA ALA A 19 8.37 21.06 -10.04
C ALA A 19 8.47 20.15 -11.28
N THR A 20 8.92 18.91 -11.11
CA THR A 20 9.26 18.02 -12.22
C THR A 20 8.54 16.68 -12.15
N GLU A 21 8.30 16.10 -13.33
CA GLU A 21 7.65 14.79 -13.45
C GLU A 21 8.45 13.67 -12.76
N GLN A 22 9.79 13.77 -12.71
CA GLN A 22 10.65 12.81 -12.01
C GLN A 22 10.35 12.79 -10.50
N GLU A 23 10.12 13.96 -9.91
CA GLU A 23 9.75 14.09 -8.51
C GLU A 23 8.35 13.54 -8.27
N TRP A 24 7.36 13.89 -9.11
CA TRP A 24 5.99 13.39 -8.97
C TRP A 24 5.89 11.86 -9.12
N ARG A 25 6.63 11.28 -10.08
CA ARG A 25 6.73 9.81 -10.21
C ARG A 25 7.35 9.18 -8.96
N SER A 26 8.42 9.78 -8.46
CA SER A 26 9.09 9.32 -7.23
C SER A 26 8.18 9.43 -6.01
N ALA A 27 7.34 10.47 -5.94
CA ALA A 27 6.35 10.67 -4.91
C ALA A 27 5.32 9.54 -4.89
N ALA A 28 4.72 9.23 -6.04
CA ALA A 28 3.76 8.13 -6.18
C ALA A 28 4.37 6.76 -5.81
N SER A 29 5.64 6.54 -6.15
CA SER A 29 6.36 5.33 -5.76
C SER A 29 6.47 5.20 -4.22
N ARG A 30 6.86 6.28 -3.53
CA ARG A 30 6.98 6.31 -2.06
C ARG A 30 5.62 6.15 -1.37
N ALA A 31 4.58 6.80 -1.87
CA ALA A 31 3.21 6.67 -1.37
C ALA A 31 2.74 5.21 -1.43
N TYR A 32 2.91 4.56 -2.58
CA TYR A 32 2.57 3.14 -2.72
C TYR A 32 3.39 2.23 -1.78
N TYR A 33 4.69 2.49 -1.61
CA TYR A 33 5.48 1.70 -0.67
C TYR A 33 5.04 1.90 0.78
N ALA A 34 4.55 3.09 1.16
CA ALA A 34 3.95 3.31 2.46
C ALA A 34 2.70 2.42 2.66
N ASP A 35 1.79 2.39 1.68
CA ASP A 35 0.62 1.50 1.69
C ASP A 35 1.02 0.02 1.73
N PHE A 36 1.98 -0.39 0.90
CA PHE A 36 2.46 -1.76 0.88
C PHE A 36 3.01 -2.18 2.25
N HIS A 37 3.86 -1.36 2.87
CA HIS A 37 4.42 -1.68 4.17
C HIS A 37 3.38 -1.65 5.29
N LYS A 38 2.38 -0.76 5.22
CA LYS A 38 1.27 -0.78 6.19
C LYS A 38 0.44 -2.07 6.08
N ALA A 39 0.11 -2.48 4.86
CA ALA A 39 -0.61 -3.72 4.62
C ALA A 39 0.22 -4.96 5.03
N LEU A 40 1.54 -4.92 4.80
CA LEU A 40 2.45 -5.98 5.21
C LEU A 40 2.55 -6.09 6.73
N GLU A 41 2.74 -4.98 7.44
CA GLU A 41 2.77 -4.89 8.90
C GLU A 41 1.51 -5.55 9.52
N VAL A 42 0.33 -5.17 9.02
CA VAL A 42 -0.94 -5.72 9.47
C VAL A 42 -1.06 -7.21 9.14
N ALA A 43 -0.71 -7.62 7.92
CA ALA A 43 -0.78 -9.02 7.52
C ALA A 43 0.16 -9.90 8.36
N ASP A 44 1.36 -9.42 8.66
CA ASP A 44 2.33 -10.10 9.52
C ASP A 44 1.84 -10.19 10.97
N GLY A 45 1.10 -9.19 11.44
CA GLY A 45 0.54 -9.17 12.79
C GLY A 45 -0.70 -10.05 13.01
N CYS A 46 -1.47 -10.39 11.96
CA CYS A 46 -2.75 -11.10 12.14
C CYS A 46 -3.01 -12.30 11.23
N LEU A 47 -2.18 -12.55 10.20
CA LEU A 47 -2.39 -13.65 9.26
C LEU A 47 -1.25 -14.67 9.32
N PRO A 48 -1.50 -15.95 8.99
CA PRO A 48 -0.42 -16.93 8.83
C PRO A 48 0.49 -16.57 7.65
N VAL A 49 1.74 -17.00 7.72
CA VAL A 49 2.73 -16.83 6.64
C VAL A 49 2.26 -17.55 5.37
N TYR A 50 2.45 -16.91 4.21
CA TYR A 50 2.04 -17.46 2.91
C TYR A 50 3.25 -17.92 2.08
N ASN A 51 3.63 -19.19 2.21
CA ASN A 51 4.84 -19.77 1.61
C ASN A 51 4.66 -20.22 0.15
N VAL A 52 4.24 -19.30 -0.73
CA VAL A 52 4.15 -19.55 -2.18
C VAL A 52 5.22 -18.75 -2.91
N VAL A 53 5.93 -19.42 -3.82
CA VAL A 53 6.97 -18.80 -4.66
C VAL A 53 6.30 -17.88 -5.68
N MET A 54 6.29 -16.59 -5.37
CA MET A 54 5.78 -15.50 -6.22
C MET A 54 6.34 -14.15 -5.76
N GLY A 55 6.10 -13.09 -6.54
CA GLY A 55 6.56 -11.74 -6.19
C GLY A 55 5.93 -11.23 -4.89
N GLU A 56 6.69 -10.48 -4.09
CA GLU A 56 6.26 -10.02 -2.75
C GLU A 56 4.92 -9.28 -2.74
N HIS A 57 4.69 -8.40 -3.73
CA HIS A 57 3.42 -7.69 -3.86
C HIS A 57 2.23 -8.62 -4.15
N GLU A 58 2.43 -9.61 -5.02
CA GLU A 58 1.37 -10.58 -5.32
C GLU A 58 1.12 -11.46 -4.11
N ARG A 59 2.19 -11.95 -3.46
CA ARG A 59 2.11 -12.77 -2.25
C ARG A 59 1.29 -12.08 -1.15
N LEU A 60 1.55 -10.80 -0.88
CA LEU A 60 0.78 -10.04 0.10
C LEU A 60 -0.70 -9.94 -0.30
N THR A 61 -0.99 -9.58 -1.55
CA THR A 61 -2.39 -9.44 -2.00
C THR A 61 -3.15 -10.77 -1.99
N GLU A 62 -2.50 -11.87 -2.36
CA GLU A 62 -3.11 -13.21 -2.29
C GLU A 62 -3.31 -13.65 -0.84
N ARG A 63 -2.36 -13.36 0.05
CA ARG A 63 -2.51 -13.60 1.50
C ARG A 63 -3.71 -12.85 2.07
N LEU A 64 -3.88 -11.58 1.72
CA LEU A 64 -5.05 -10.77 2.13
C LEU A 64 -6.36 -11.32 1.57
N LYS A 65 -6.41 -11.69 0.28
CA LYS A 65 -7.62 -12.22 -0.37
C LYS A 65 -8.16 -13.50 0.26
N LYS A 66 -7.31 -14.28 0.94
CA LYS A 66 -7.73 -15.47 1.69
C LYS A 66 -8.59 -15.13 2.92
N GLN A 67 -8.52 -13.90 3.42
CA GLN A 67 -9.26 -13.45 4.60
C GLN A 67 -10.62 -12.79 4.25
N GLY A 68 -11.45 -13.55 3.53
CA GLY A 68 -12.83 -13.18 3.23
C GLY A 68 -12.99 -11.83 2.50
N ASN A 69 -14.18 -11.24 2.60
CA ASN A 69 -14.52 -10.01 1.86
C ASN A 69 -13.72 -8.79 2.35
N LYS A 70 -13.42 -8.71 3.64
CA LYS A 70 -12.61 -7.62 4.22
C LYS A 70 -11.18 -7.65 3.68
N GLY A 71 -10.54 -8.82 3.68
CA GLY A 71 -9.21 -8.99 3.12
C GLY A 71 -9.15 -8.77 1.60
N LYS A 72 -10.16 -9.25 0.86
CA LYS A 72 -10.29 -8.94 -0.59
C LYS A 72 -10.42 -7.46 -0.86
N SER A 73 -11.25 -6.75 -0.08
CA SER A 73 -11.43 -5.30 -0.22
C SER A 73 -10.11 -4.56 -0.04
N LEU A 74 -9.36 -4.83 1.04
CA LEU A 74 -8.05 -4.22 1.27
C LEU A 74 -7.04 -4.56 0.15
N ALA A 75 -7.03 -5.83 -0.30
CA ALA A 75 -6.15 -6.27 -1.38
C ALA A 75 -6.42 -5.56 -2.70
N TYR A 76 -7.69 -5.31 -3.05
CA TYR A 76 -8.03 -4.64 -4.30
C TYR A 76 -7.65 -3.16 -4.29
N VAL A 77 -7.84 -2.46 -3.16
CA VAL A 77 -7.35 -1.08 -3.03
C VAL A 77 -5.82 -1.02 -3.20
N LEU A 78 -5.08 -1.93 -2.55
CA LEU A 78 -3.62 -2.00 -2.70
C LEU A 78 -3.19 -2.32 -4.15
N ILE A 79 -3.93 -3.19 -4.85
CA ILE A 79 -3.70 -3.49 -6.27
C ILE A 79 -3.91 -2.25 -7.14
N ASP A 80 -4.94 -1.45 -6.85
CA ASP A 80 -5.20 -0.22 -7.60
C ASP A 80 -4.11 0.83 -7.36
N HIS A 81 -3.64 0.99 -6.13
CA HIS A 81 -2.50 1.86 -5.81
C HIS A 81 -1.21 1.38 -6.53
N LYS A 82 -0.99 0.06 -6.58
CA LYS A 82 0.12 -0.55 -7.34
C LYS A 82 0.06 -0.20 -8.83
N LYS A 83 -1.13 -0.09 -9.44
CA LYS A 83 -1.26 0.31 -10.85
C LYS A 83 -0.75 1.73 -11.07
N VAL A 84 -1.04 2.66 -10.16
CA VAL A 84 -0.52 4.04 -10.22
C VAL A 84 0.99 4.04 -10.12
N ARG A 85 1.57 3.34 -9.14
CA ARG A 85 3.03 3.16 -9.02
C ARG A 85 3.65 2.51 -10.26
N THR A 86 2.98 1.51 -10.84
CA THR A 86 3.46 0.83 -12.05
C THR A 86 3.52 1.79 -13.24
N ARG A 87 2.53 2.70 -13.36
CA ARG A 87 2.55 3.78 -14.35
C ARG A 87 3.68 4.77 -14.07
N ALA A 88 3.86 5.19 -12.81
CA ALA A 88 4.91 6.10 -12.39
C ALA A 88 6.32 5.56 -12.69
N ASP A 89 6.58 4.30 -12.37
CA ASP A 89 7.93 3.74 -12.41
C ASP A 89 8.31 3.17 -13.79
N TYR A 90 7.35 2.63 -14.55
CA TYR A 90 7.66 1.86 -15.76
C TYR A 90 7.10 2.44 -17.06
N LYS A 91 6.15 3.38 -17.01
CA LYS A 91 5.50 3.94 -18.22
C LYS A 91 6.05 5.33 -18.52
N LEU A 92 7.36 5.40 -18.81
CA LEU A 92 8.08 6.66 -19.04
C LEU A 92 7.63 7.44 -20.28
N THR A 93 7.04 6.76 -21.27
CA THR A 93 6.50 7.38 -22.49
C THR A 93 5.08 7.93 -22.31
N LYS A 94 4.50 7.80 -21.10
CA LYS A 94 3.16 8.29 -20.76
C LYS A 94 3.31 9.38 -19.72
N ALA A 95 2.74 10.55 -19.97
CA ALA A 95 2.77 11.65 -19.00
C ALA A 95 2.27 11.19 -17.62
N PHE A 96 2.97 11.66 -16.59
CA PHE A 96 2.59 11.49 -15.20
C PHE A 96 2.57 12.87 -14.54
N THR A 97 1.40 13.28 -14.07
CA THR A 97 1.17 14.65 -13.58
C THR A 97 1.41 14.76 -12.08
N GLN A 98 1.54 16.00 -11.61
CA GLN A 98 1.54 16.29 -10.17
C GLN A 98 0.26 15.77 -9.50
N ALA A 99 -0.89 15.96 -10.15
CA ALA A 99 -2.19 15.50 -9.67
C ALA A 99 -2.21 13.98 -9.45
N ASP A 100 -1.65 13.20 -10.40
CA ASP A 100 -1.54 11.74 -10.26
C ASP A 100 -0.76 11.32 -9.00
N ALA A 101 0.25 12.10 -8.60
CA ALA A 101 1.03 11.85 -7.39
C ALA A 101 0.26 12.25 -6.13
N THR A 102 -0.29 13.46 -6.11
CA THR A 102 -1.02 14.00 -4.95
C THR A 102 -2.28 13.21 -4.65
N ASP A 103 -2.98 12.74 -5.69
CA ASP A 103 -4.18 11.90 -5.53
C ASP A 103 -3.84 10.59 -4.82
N LEU A 104 -2.76 9.91 -5.23
CA LEU A 104 -2.33 8.69 -4.55
C LEU A 104 -1.92 8.94 -3.09
N ILE A 105 -1.19 10.02 -2.82
CA ILE A 105 -0.77 10.37 -1.46
C ILE A 105 -1.99 10.67 -0.56
N ALA A 106 -3.00 11.34 -1.11
CA ALA A 106 -4.22 11.67 -0.37
C ALA A 106 -5.04 10.42 0.02
N LEU A 107 -4.84 9.29 -0.66
CA LEU A 107 -5.50 8.02 -0.35
C LEU A 107 -4.81 7.26 0.81
N CYS A 108 -3.53 7.52 1.09
CA CYS A 108 -2.77 6.78 2.11
C CYS A 108 -3.44 6.78 3.49
N PRO A 109 -3.92 7.92 4.05
CA PRO A 109 -4.57 7.91 5.38
C PRO A 109 -5.81 7.01 5.44
N ALA A 110 -6.66 7.05 4.40
CA ALA A 110 -7.85 6.20 4.33
C ALA A 110 -7.47 4.72 4.18
N PHE A 111 -6.43 4.42 3.40
CA PHE A 111 -5.89 3.08 3.28
C PHE A 111 -5.31 2.55 4.61
N PHE A 112 -4.60 3.39 5.36
CA PHE A 112 -4.05 3.02 6.67
C PHE A 112 -5.15 2.68 7.65
N GLN A 113 -6.20 3.51 7.71
CA GLN A 113 -7.38 3.22 8.53
C GLN A 113 -8.04 1.91 8.13
N GLN A 114 -8.20 1.65 6.82
CA GLN A 114 -8.77 0.40 6.33
C GLN A 114 -7.91 -0.82 6.72
N ALA A 115 -6.58 -0.68 6.71
CA ALA A 115 -5.67 -1.73 7.15
C ALA A 115 -5.78 -1.98 8.66
N ASP A 116 -5.88 -0.94 9.48
CA ASP A 116 -6.07 -1.06 10.93
C ASP A 116 -7.43 -1.69 11.27
N ASP A 117 -8.50 -1.30 10.57
CA ASP A 117 -9.82 -1.91 10.70
C ASP A 117 -9.79 -3.41 10.34
N PHE A 118 -9.02 -3.77 9.32
CA PHE A 118 -8.81 -5.17 8.95
C PHE A 118 -8.08 -5.94 10.06
N TYR A 119 -7.01 -5.38 10.62
CA TYR A 119 -6.28 -5.99 11.74
C TYR A 119 -7.20 -6.27 12.93
N ASN A 120 -7.97 -5.25 13.34
CA ASN A 120 -8.91 -5.34 14.45
C ASN A 120 -10.01 -6.39 14.18
N PHE A 121 -10.52 -6.45 12.94
CA PHE A 121 -11.50 -7.44 12.54
C PHE A 121 -10.98 -8.88 12.65
N VAL A 122 -9.75 -9.14 12.18
CA VAL A 122 -9.16 -10.48 12.22
C VAL A 122 -8.86 -10.91 13.65
N THR A 123 -8.23 -10.03 14.44
CA THR A 123 -7.84 -10.34 15.82
C THR A 123 -9.05 -10.52 16.75
N ALA A 124 -10.14 -9.77 16.55
CA ALA A 124 -11.38 -9.96 17.28
C ALA A 124 -12.01 -11.35 17.05
N GLN A 125 -11.87 -11.92 15.85
CA GLN A 125 -12.36 -13.27 15.54
C GLN A 125 -11.50 -14.38 16.13
N SER A 126 -10.19 -14.13 16.29
CA SER A 126 -9.26 -15.07 16.91
C SER A 126 -9.45 -15.19 18.44
N GLY A 127 -10.09 -14.20 19.07
CA GLY A 127 -10.39 -14.18 20.51
C GLY A 127 -11.66 -14.93 20.92
N THR A 128 -12.46 -15.40 19.97
CA THR A 128 -13.67 -16.22 20.22
C THR A 128 -13.40 -17.68 19.90
N GLY A 129 -12.63 -18.36 20.75
CA GLY A 129 -12.55 -19.82 20.81
C GLY A 129 -13.27 -20.34 22.06
N PRO A 130 -14.00 -21.47 21.98
CA PRO A 130 -14.78 -22.03 23.11
C PRO A 130 -13.93 -22.47 24.30
#